data_AF-A0A101GVS7-F1
#
_entry.id   AF-A0A101GVS7-F1
#
_cell.length_a   1.000
_cell.length_b   1.000
_cell.length_c   1.000
_cell.angle_alpha   90.00
_cell.angle_beta   90.00
_cell.angle_gamma   90.00
#
_symmetry.space_group_name_H-M   'P 1'
#
loop_
_entity.id
_entity.type
_entity.pdbx_description
1 polymer ?
#
loop_
_entity_poly.entity_id
_entity_poly.type
_entity_poly.pdbx_seq_one_letter_code
_entity_poly.pdbx_strand_id
1 'polypeptide(L)'
;MKVILVNGSPNEKGCTYTALQEVEKTLRENGIETEIFQVGNKPISGCIGFFTCTKNGKCFRDDTVNDFLEKASSTNGFVFGSPVHFAAASVALTHS
;
A
#
# COMPACT_ATOMS: atom_id res chain seq x y z
N MET A 1 14.16 -0.19 -11.77
CA MET A 1 13.76 0.20 -10.41
C MET A 1 12.25 0.19 -10.37
N LYS A 2 11.66 -0.50 -9.39
CA LYS A 2 10.20 -0.62 -9.26
C LYS A 2 9.71 0.15 -8.03
N VAL A 3 8.67 0.97 -8.19
CA VAL A 3 8.02 1.71 -7.10
C VAL A 3 6.55 1.30 -7.01
N ILE A 4 6.07 0.97 -5.82
CA ILE A 4 4.63 0.72 -5.58
C ILE A 4 3.99 1.97 -5.00
N LEU A 5 2.90 2.42 -5.63
CA LEU A 5 2.04 3.49 -5.17
C LEU A 5 0.84 2.90 -4.43
N VAL A 6 0.84 2.98 -3.11
CA VAL A 6 -0.18 2.36 -2.25
C VAL A 6 -1.34 3.32 -2.06
N ASN A 7 -2.52 2.95 -2.56
CA ASN A 7 -3.76 3.69 -2.34
C ASN A 7 -4.49 3.19 -1.10
N GLY A 8 -4.37 3.93 0.01
CA GLY A 8 -5.07 3.67 1.27
C GLY A 8 -6.49 4.24 1.35
N SER A 9 -7.02 4.79 0.26
CA SER A 9 -8.42 5.21 0.17
C SER A 9 -9.34 4.00 -0.03
N PRO A 10 -10.52 3.95 0.65
CA PRO A 10 -11.52 2.93 0.36
C PRO A 10 -12.10 3.04 -1.06
N ASN A 11 -12.02 4.24 -1.66
CA ASN A 11 -12.43 4.50 -3.04
C ASN A 11 -11.25 4.27 -3.98
N GLU A 12 -11.33 3.24 -4.83
CA GLU A 12 -10.29 2.86 -5.77
C GLU A 12 -9.96 3.95 -6.79
N LYS A 13 -10.98 4.69 -7.27
CA LYS A 13 -10.84 5.78 -8.26
C LYS A 13 -11.26 7.14 -7.68
N GLY A 14 -10.85 7.43 -6.45
CA GLY A 14 -11.09 8.71 -5.78
C GLY A 14 -9.92 9.70 -5.88
N CYS A 15 -9.97 10.78 -5.10
CA CYS A 15 -8.95 11.85 -5.14
C CYS A 15 -7.53 11.34 -4.85
N THR A 16 -7.38 10.38 -3.93
CA THR A 16 -6.08 9.79 -3.59
C THR A 16 -5.50 9.02 -4.79
N TYR A 17 -6.35 8.29 -5.53
CA TYR A 17 -5.94 7.63 -6.76
C TYR A 17 -5.49 8.66 -7.81
N THR A 18 -6.28 9.72 -8.03
CA THR A 18 -5.90 10.80 -8.96
C THR A 18 -4.55 11.43 -8.60
N ALA A 19 -4.30 11.70 -7.32
CA ALA A 19 -3.01 12.22 -6.87
C ALA A 19 -1.86 11.22 -7.11
N LEU A 20 -2.08 9.93 -6.86
CA LEU A 20 -1.09 8.90 -7.15
C LEU A 20 -0.82 8.74 -8.65
N GLN A 21 -1.81 8.94 -9.52
CA GLN A 21 -1.60 8.90 -10.97
C GLN A 21 -0.67 10.03 -11.46
N GLU A 22 -0.74 11.22 -10.88
CA GLU A 22 0.21 12.30 -11.21
C GLU A 22 1.63 11.93 -10.81
N VAL A 23 1.81 11.33 -9.62
CA VAL A 23 3.12 10.82 -9.19
C VAL A 23 3.59 9.69 -10.10
N GLU A 24 2.69 8.76 -10.45
CA GLU A 24 2.96 7.64 -11.35
C GLU A 24 3.47 8.15 -12.71
N LYS A 25 2.80 9.14 -13.27
CA LYS A 25 3.17 9.77 -14.55
C LYS A 25 4.59 10.32 -14.49
N THR A 26 4.91 11.13 -13.48
CA THR A 26 6.26 11.71 -13.34
C THR A 26 7.33 10.63 -13.14
N LEU A 27 7.05 9.58 -12.36
CA LEU A 27 7.99 8.47 -12.18
C LEU A 27 8.25 7.72 -13.50
N ARG A 28 7.20 7.43 -14.27
CA ARG A 28 7.32 6.77 -15.58
C ARG A 28 8.08 7.62 -16.59
N GLU A 29 7.88 8.94 -16.60
CA GLU A 29 8.65 9.88 -17.43
C GLU A 29 10.16 9.83 -17.14
N ASN A 30 10.55 9.45 -15.92
CA ASN A 30 11.94 9.25 -15.52
C ASN A 30 12.42 7.79 -15.69
N GLY A 31 11.66 6.95 -16.38
CA GLY A 31 12.03 5.55 -16.64
C GLY A 31 11.90 4.63 -15.42
N ILE A 32 11.15 5.04 -14.39
CA ILE A 32 10.89 4.21 -13.21
C ILE A 32 9.62 3.40 -13.45
N GLU A 33 9.70 2.09 -13.22
CA GLU A 33 8.54 1.20 -13.30
C GLU A 33 7.66 1.41 -12.07
N THR A 34 6.35 1.52 -12.29
CA THR A 34 5.40 1.80 -11.23
C THR A 34 4.20 0.87 -11.25
N GLU A 35 3.64 0.61 -10.08
CA GLU A 35 2.40 -0.15 -9.91
C GLU A 35 1.54 0.52 -8.84
N ILE A 36 0.26 0.77 -9.12
CA ILE A 36 -0.69 1.22 -8.08
C ILE A 36 -1.28 -0.01 -7.38
N PHE A 37 -1.11 -0.08 -6.06
CA PHE A 37 -1.69 -1.11 -5.20
C PHE A 37 -2.90 -0.55 -4.43
N GLN A 38 -4.08 -1.11 -4.67
CA GLN A 38 -5.30 -0.75 -3.95
C GLN A 38 -5.40 -1.53 -2.64
N VAL A 39 -5.43 -0.83 -1.50
CA VAL A 39 -5.64 -1.48 -0.18
C VAL A 39 -7.08 -1.96 -0.03
N GLY A 40 -8.04 -1.23 -0.61
CA GLY A 40 -9.46 -1.60 -0.59
C GLY A 40 -10.21 -1.10 0.64
N ASN A 41 -11.40 -1.66 0.84
CA ASN A 41 -12.34 -1.26 1.90
C ASN A 41 -12.67 -2.39 2.88
N LYS A 42 -12.01 -3.54 2.75
CA LYS A 42 -12.17 -4.66 3.68
C LYS A 42 -11.44 -4.35 5.00
N PRO A 43 -11.94 -4.85 6.14
CA PRO A 43 -11.23 -4.71 7.41
C PRO A 43 -9.85 -5.35 7.34
N ILE A 44 -8.82 -4.59 7.74
CA ILE A 44 -7.45 -5.09 7.94
C ILE A 44 -7.21 -5.08 9.44
N SER A 45 -6.79 -6.22 9.99
CA SER A 45 -6.48 -6.33 11.41
C SER A 45 -5.04 -5.87 11.65
N GLY A 46 -4.84 -5.11 12.74
CA GLY A 46 -3.50 -4.72 13.17
C GLY A 46 -2.62 -5.94 13.48
N CYS A 47 -1.31 -5.77 13.38
CA CYS A 47 -0.36 -6.78 13.77
C CYS A 47 -0.45 -7.01 15.29
N ILE A 48 -0.38 -8.27 15.70
CA ILE A 48 -0.43 -8.66 17.11
C ILE A 48 0.96 -9.02 17.66
N GLY A 49 2.03 -8.70 16.92
CA GLY A 49 3.40 -9.03 17.33
C GLY A 49 3.69 -10.54 17.35
N PHE A 50 3.10 -11.31 16.42
CA PHE A 50 3.33 -12.77 16.36
C PHE A 50 4.63 -13.16 15.64
N PHE A 51 5.22 -12.25 14.85
CA PHE A 51 6.51 -12.40 14.16
C PHE A 51 6.64 -13.61 13.20
N THR A 52 5.54 -14.24 12.78
CA THR A 52 5.60 -15.29 11.74
C THR A 52 6.13 -14.77 10.42
N CYS A 53 5.73 -13.56 10.04
CA CYS A 53 6.15 -12.90 8.80
C CYS A 53 7.66 -12.76 8.68
N THR A 54 8.38 -12.64 9.80
CA THR A 54 9.85 -12.59 9.83
C THR A 54 10.49 -13.92 9.41
N LYS A 55 9.79 -15.05 9.56
CA LYS A 55 10.30 -16.39 9.22
C LYS A 55 9.88 -16.85 7.82
N ASN A 56 8.63 -16.61 7.44
CA ASN A 56 8.04 -17.16 6.22
C ASN A 56 7.67 -16.10 5.16
N GLY A 57 7.89 -14.81 5.45
CA GLY A 57 7.51 -13.70 4.56
C GLY A 57 6.01 -13.43 4.48
N LYS A 58 5.18 -14.08 5.32
CA LYS A 58 3.71 -13.96 5.29
C LYS A 58 3.13 -13.73 6.69
N CYS A 59 2.10 -12.90 6.76
CA CYS A 59 1.25 -12.84 7.95
C CYS A 59 0.49 -14.17 8.09
N PHE A 60 0.18 -14.57 9.33
CA PHE A 60 -0.70 -15.72 9.57
C PHE A 60 -2.16 -15.42 9.19
N ARG A 61 -2.52 -14.13 9.13
CA ARG A 61 -3.82 -13.68 8.62
C ARG A 61 -3.76 -13.65 7.10
N ASP A 62 -4.81 -14.17 6.48
CA ASP A 62 -4.95 -14.18 5.03
C ASP A 62 -5.79 -12.97 4.60
N ASP A 63 -5.12 -11.82 4.46
CA ASP A 63 -5.73 -10.57 4.02
C ASP A 63 -4.78 -9.83 3.05
N THR A 64 -5.19 -8.62 2.64
CA THR A 64 -4.46 -7.76 1.70
C THR A 64 -3.01 -7.47 2.12
N VAL A 65 -2.63 -7.65 3.40
CA VAL A 65 -1.24 -7.54 3.82
C VAL A 65 -0.37 -8.59 3.12
N ASN A 66 -0.85 -9.82 2.94
CA ASN A 66 -0.08 -10.86 2.23
C ASN A 66 0.08 -10.54 0.74
N ASP A 67 -0.97 -10.02 0.09
CA ASP A 67 -0.89 -9.55 -1.30
C ASP A 67 0.13 -8.42 -1.46
N PHE A 68 0.17 -7.51 -0.47
CA PHE A 68 1.14 -6.43 -0.44
C PHE A 68 2.57 -6.95 -0.20
N LEU A 69 2.77 -7.87 0.75
CA LEU A 69 4.08 -8.45 1.07
C LEU A 69 4.70 -9.18 -0.13
N GLU A 70 3.88 -9.91 -0.90
CA GLU A 70 4.34 -10.58 -2.12
C GLU A 70 4.95 -9.59 -3.11
N LYS A 71 4.27 -8.47 -3.35
CA LYS A 71 4.72 -7.41 -4.27
C LYS A 71 5.88 -6.58 -3.71
N ALA A 72 5.86 -6.32 -2.40
CA ALA A 72 6.87 -5.53 -1.70
C ALA A 72 8.26 -6.17 -1.80
N SER A 73 8.36 -7.49 -1.85
CA SER A 73 9.63 -8.24 -1.91
C SER A 73 10.53 -7.87 -3.10
N SER A 74 9.94 -7.46 -4.23
CA SER A 74 10.64 -7.12 -5.49
C SER A 74 10.70 -5.61 -5.76
N THR A 75 10.24 -4.79 -4.81
CA THR A 75 10.05 -3.36 -4.98
C THR A 75 11.18 -2.55 -4.33
N ASN A 76 11.60 -1.46 -4.98
CA ASN A 76 12.70 -0.61 -4.53
C ASN A 76 12.24 0.65 -3.79
N GLY A 77 10.96 1.02 -3.89
CA GLY A 77 10.41 2.19 -3.21
C GLY A 77 8.89 2.15 -3.09
N PHE A 78 8.37 2.92 -2.14
CA PHE A 78 6.93 3.01 -1.88
C PHE A 78 6.50 4.47 -1.84
N VAL A 79 5.31 4.77 -2.38
CA VAL A 79 4.60 6.03 -2.21
C VAL A 79 3.25 5.71 -1.58
N PHE A 80 2.98 6.22 -0.39
CA PHE A 80 1.72 5.98 0.31
C PHE A 80 0.78 7.17 0.10
N GLY A 81 -0.35 6.93 -0.56
CA GLY A 81 -1.45 7.88 -0.68
C GLY A 81 -2.56 7.53 0.31
N SER A 82 -3.08 8.53 1.03
CA SER A 82 -4.15 8.33 2.00
C SER A 82 -5.08 9.53 2.08
N PRO A 83 -6.39 9.35 2.27
CA PRO A 83 -7.23 10.43 2.76
C PRO A 83 -6.84 10.77 4.21
N VAL A 84 -7.05 12.03 4.60
CA VAL A 84 -6.90 12.44 6.00
C VAL A 84 -8.21 12.17 6.72
N HIS A 85 -8.22 11.18 7.62
CA HIS A 85 -9.34 10.89 8.50
C HIS A 85 -8.93 11.21 9.93
N PHE A 86 -9.67 12.11 10.60
CA PHE A 86 -9.39 12.53 11.98
C PHE A 86 -7.94 12.98 12.21
N ALA A 87 -7.42 13.82 11.30
CA ALA A 87 -6.05 14.36 11.32
C ALA A 87 -4.92 13.31 11.20
N ALA A 88 -5.24 12.08 10.77
CA ALA A 88 -4.28 11.03 10.51
C ALA A 88 -4.49 10.42 9.11
N ALA A 89 -3.51 9.67 8.63
CA ALA A 89 -3.71 8.77 7.49
C ALA A 89 -4.78 7.72 7.85
N SER A 90 -5.45 7.18 6.84
CA SER A 90 -6.47 6.15 7.01
C SER A 90 -5.99 5.00 7.89
N VAL A 91 -6.90 4.47 8.69
CA VAL A 91 -6.62 3.35 9.61
C VAL A 91 -6.04 2.16 8.86
N ALA A 92 -6.47 1.93 7.61
CA ALA A 92 -5.96 0.87 6.75
C ALA A 92 -4.44 0.93 6.49
N LEU A 93 -3.80 2.10 6.64
CA LEU A 93 -2.35 2.28 6.51
C LEU A 93 -1.61 2.42 7.84
N THR A 94 -2.32 2.77 8.92
CA THR A 94 -1.71 3.12 10.21
C THR A 94 -1.95 2.09 11.31
N HIS A 95 -2.79 1.08 11.07
CA HIS A 95 -2.97 -0.03 11.99
C HIS A 95 -1.76 -0.97 11.94
N SER A 96 -0.77 -0.67 12.77
CA SER A 96 0.31 -1.58 13.15
C SER A 96 -0.09 -2.41 14.35
#